data_AF-V9GK10-F1
#
_entry.id   AF-V9GK10-F1
#
_cell.length_a   1.000
_cell.length_b   1.000
_cell.length_c   1.000
_cell.angle_alpha   90.00
_cell.angle_beta   90.00
_cell.angle_gamma   90.00
#
_symmetry.space_group_name_H-M   'P 1'
#
loop_
_entity.id
_entity.type
_entity.pdbx_description
1 polymer ?
#
loop_
_entity_poly.entity_id
_entity_poly.type
_entity_poly.pdbx_seq_one_letter_code
_entity_poly.pdbx_strand_id
1 'polypeptide(L)'
;MVHKWKRWNTAARKWLWILVVLGVAAALPVGYDRLQTESTSKHVEMVFDYRDLLDVAVYQSRPEDFVSEQLDRLKEAGVISMALYESTLDELVKSRRIAVYDGQQAADLTGTTISPNENFTYIAFLNEASASTIKPVIEETFTRIGIPIRPWSTDRAVDGLILETPRSNAVIKPMLSDPLTIEMLKGKGFNIVPRLSDSLPYNAAYMEYVMGYFAEHDVRWILFDGDSARGFSDQAEEKSSIILPGC
;
A
#
# COMPACT_ATOMS: atom_id res chain seq x y z
N MET A 1 -29.71 3.86 79.05
CA MET A 1 -29.05 4.60 77.94
C MET A 1 -28.24 3.71 76.98
N VAL A 2 -27.78 2.51 77.38
CA VAL A 2 -26.87 1.63 76.59
C VAL A 2 -27.55 0.86 75.43
N HIS A 3 -28.87 0.60 75.50
CA HIS A 3 -29.56 -0.21 74.48
C HIS A 3 -29.84 0.50 73.14
N LYS A 4 -29.96 1.84 73.13
CA LYS A 4 -30.19 2.59 71.88
C LYS A 4 -28.95 2.67 71.00
N TRP A 5 -27.75 2.76 71.59
CA TRP A 5 -26.46 2.77 70.89
C TRP A 5 -26.14 1.45 70.17
N LYS A 6 -26.41 0.30 70.81
CA LYS A 6 -26.23 -1.03 70.16
C LYS A 6 -27.12 -1.21 68.93
N ARG A 7 -28.36 -0.68 68.94
CA ARG A 7 -29.29 -0.72 67.79
C ARG A 7 -28.84 0.19 66.64
N TRP A 8 -28.28 1.35 66.96
CA TRP A 8 -27.71 2.25 65.96
C TRP A 8 -26.47 1.66 65.30
N ASN A 9 -25.60 1.00 66.06
CA ASN A 9 -24.42 0.35 65.50
C ASN A 9 -24.77 -0.84 64.58
N THR A 10 -25.77 -1.65 64.95
CA THR A 10 -26.21 -2.76 64.09
C THR A 10 -26.96 -2.28 62.84
N ALA A 11 -27.71 -1.19 62.92
CA ALA A 11 -28.34 -0.56 61.77
C ALA A 11 -27.31 0.09 60.84
N ALA A 12 -26.36 0.85 61.38
CA ALA A 12 -25.26 1.46 60.64
C ALA A 12 -24.40 0.41 59.93
N ARG A 13 -24.10 -0.71 60.60
CA ARG A 13 -23.39 -1.85 59.98
C ARG A 13 -24.16 -2.47 58.81
N LYS A 14 -25.49 -2.57 58.91
CA LYS A 14 -26.33 -3.06 57.80
C LYS A 14 -26.31 -2.08 56.62
N TRP A 15 -26.41 -0.77 56.89
CA TRP A 15 -26.34 0.26 55.85
C TRP A 15 -24.97 0.33 55.17
N LEU A 16 -23.89 0.22 55.94
CA LEU A 16 -22.53 0.11 55.40
C LEU A 16 -22.38 -1.08 54.47
N TRP A 17 -22.92 -2.24 54.86
CA TRP A 17 -22.89 -3.44 54.02
C TRP A 17 -23.68 -3.25 52.71
N ILE A 18 -24.84 -2.61 52.75
CA ILE A 18 -25.63 -2.30 51.55
C ILE A 18 -24.85 -1.38 50.61
N LEU A 19 -24.22 -0.33 51.14
CA LEU A 19 -23.39 0.60 50.37
C LEU A 19 -22.18 -0.08 49.71
N VAL A 20 -21.52 -0.99 50.44
CA VAL A 20 -20.40 -1.77 49.89
C VAL A 20 -20.87 -2.68 48.76
N VAL A 21 -21.98 -3.39 48.93
CA VAL A 21 -22.54 -4.27 47.88
C VAL A 21 -22.96 -3.46 46.66
N LEU A 22 -23.57 -2.30 46.84
CA LEU A 22 -23.90 -1.38 45.75
C LEU A 22 -22.65 -0.85 45.04
N GLY A 23 -21.60 -0.52 45.77
CA GLY A 23 -20.32 -0.08 45.20
C GLY A 23 -19.66 -1.18 44.37
N VAL A 24 -19.66 -2.43 44.86
CA VAL A 24 -19.14 -3.59 44.11
C VAL A 24 -20.01 -3.86 42.88
N ALA A 25 -21.34 -3.85 43.02
CA ALA A 25 -22.26 -4.07 41.91
C ALA A 25 -22.13 -2.99 40.82
N ALA A 26 -21.89 -1.73 41.21
CA ALA A 26 -21.65 -0.63 40.28
C ALA A 26 -20.28 -0.71 39.57
N ALA A 27 -19.30 -1.40 40.17
CA ALA A 27 -17.98 -1.59 39.56
C ALA A 27 -17.92 -2.76 38.57
N LEU A 28 -18.88 -3.71 38.63
CA LEU A 28 -18.91 -4.89 37.75
C LEU A 28 -19.05 -4.55 36.25
N PRO A 29 -19.95 -3.63 35.82
CA PRO A 29 -20.07 -3.27 34.40
C PRO A 29 -18.77 -2.71 33.82
N VAL A 30 -18.09 -1.84 34.57
CA VAL A 30 -16.80 -1.24 34.16
C VAL A 30 -15.71 -2.29 33.96
N GLY A 31 -15.68 -3.32 34.82
CA GLY A 31 -14.77 -4.45 34.67
C GLY A 31 -15.10 -5.35 33.47
N TYR A 32 -16.38 -5.54 33.18
CA TYR A 32 -16.85 -6.32 32.03
C TYR A 32 -16.52 -5.62 30.70
N ASP A 33 -16.82 -4.32 30.60
CA ASP A 33 -16.52 -3.52 29.40
C ASP A 33 -15.01 -3.51 29.11
N ARG A 34 -14.19 -3.42 30.15
CA ARG A 34 -12.72 -3.50 30.04
C ARG A 34 -12.25 -4.87 29.56
N LEU A 35 -12.77 -5.98 30.12
CA LEU A 35 -12.41 -7.33 29.68
C LEU A 35 -12.84 -7.59 28.24
N GLN A 36 -14.01 -7.10 27.84
CA GLN A 36 -14.50 -7.22 26.47
C GLN A 36 -13.60 -6.43 25.52
N THR A 37 -13.22 -5.20 25.88
CA THR A 37 -12.33 -4.35 25.08
C THR A 37 -10.91 -4.94 24.98
N GLU A 38 -10.33 -5.45 26.07
CA GLU A 38 -9.00 -6.07 26.09
C GLU A 38 -8.94 -7.41 25.31
N SER A 39 -10.08 -8.10 25.15
CA SER A 39 -10.15 -9.34 24.35
C SER A 39 -10.31 -9.08 22.84
N THR A 40 -10.82 -7.90 22.46
CA THR A 40 -11.13 -7.56 21.06
C THR A 40 -9.89 -7.00 20.32
N SER A 41 -8.93 -6.40 21.04
CA SER A 41 -7.74 -5.74 20.46
C SER A 41 -6.51 -6.65 20.26
N LYS A 42 -6.66 -7.98 20.28
CA LYS A 42 -5.52 -8.93 20.25
C LYS A 42 -5.06 -9.42 18.87
N HIS A 43 -5.57 -8.86 17.78
CA HIS A 43 -5.11 -9.22 16.44
C HIS A 43 -4.06 -8.21 15.98
N VAL A 44 -2.80 -8.43 16.38
CA VAL A 44 -1.65 -7.76 15.76
C VAL A 44 -1.41 -8.48 14.44
N GLU A 45 -1.90 -7.92 13.35
CA GLU A 45 -1.63 -8.40 12.00
C GLU A 45 -0.24 -7.93 11.57
N MET A 46 0.65 -8.87 11.28
CA MET A 46 1.97 -8.53 10.74
C MET A 46 1.83 -8.26 9.25
N VAL A 47 2.09 -7.01 8.87
CA VAL A 47 2.13 -6.56 7.47
C VAL A 47 3.60 -6.42 7.08
N PHE A 48 4.04 -7.20 6.09
CA PHE A 48 5.41 -7.17 5.60
C PHE A 48 5.51 -6.30 4.34
N ASP A 49 6.60 -5.54 4.23
CA ASP A 49 6.83 -4.65 3.09
C ASP A 49 7.38 -5.43 1.88
N TYR A 50 6.61 -5.49 0.78
CA TYR A 50 7.06 -6.19 -0.41
C TYR A 50 8.26 -5.50 -1.09
N ARG A 51 8.38 -4.18 -1.00
CA ARG A 51 9.48 -3.43 -1.60
C ARG A 51 10.80 -3.77 -0.93
N ASP A 52 10.81 -3.95 0.38
CA ASP A 52 12.02 -4.39 1.12
C ASP A 52 12.54 -5.74 0.59
N LEU A 53 11.62 -6.66 0.26
CA LEU A 53 11.99 -7.94 -0.35
C LEU A 53 12.60 -7.76 -1.74
N LEU A 54 12.04 -6.87 -2.57
CA LEU A 54 12.60 -6.54 -3.88
C LEU A 54 14.00 -5.92 -3.77
N ASP A 55 14.20 -5.00 -2.83
CA ASP A 55 15.49 -4.34 -2.61
C ASP A 55 16.60 -5.32 -2.24
N VAL A 56 16.28 -6.35 -1.45
CA VAL A 56 17.22 -7.44 -1.15
C VAL A 56 17.41 -8.37 -2.36
N ALA A 57 16.34 -8.64 -3.11
CA ALA A 57 16.36 -9.55 -4.25
C ALA A 57 17.30 -9.07 -5.38
N VAL A 58 17.48 -7.76 -5.55
CA VAL A 58 18.39 -7.18 -6.56
C VAL A 58 19.83 -7.68 -6.41
N TYR A 59 20.26 -8.01 -5.19
CA TYR A 59 21.61 -8.51 -4.92
C TYR A 59 21.77 -10.02 -5.14
N GLN A 60 20.70 -10.72 -5.50
CA GLN A 60 20.71 -12.17 -5.68
C GLN A 60 20.99 -12.54 -7.14
N SER A 61 21.63 -13.69 -7.34
CA SER A 61 21.90 -14.21 -8.69
C SER A 61 20.63 -14.64 -9.43
N ARG A 62 19.59 -15.04 -8.68
CA ARG A 62 18.27 -15.43 -9.18
C ARG A 62 17.17 -14.70 -8.38
N PRO A 63 16.90 -13.41 -8.67
CA PRO A 63 16.01 -12.57 -7.88
C PRO A 63 14.58 -13.10 -7.76
N GLU A 64 13.99 -13.57 -8.87
CA GLU A 64 12.59 -14.05 -8.86
C GLU A 64 12.41 -15.31 -8.02
N ASP A 65 13.34 -16.26 -8.13
CA ASP A 65 13.33 -17.48 -7.31
C ASP A 65 13.50 -17.14 -5.82
N PHE A 66 14.41 -16.21 -5.51
CA PHE A 66 14.61 -15.71 -4.15
C PHE A 66 13.34 -15.07 -3.57
N VAL A 67 12.67 -14.21 -4.34
CA VAL A 67 11.39 -13.59 -3.92
C VAL A 67 10.36 -14.67 -3.63
N SER A 68 10.18 -15.64 -4.53
CA SER A 68 9.21 -16.72 -4.30
C SER A 68 9.53 -17.51 -3.03
N GLU A 69 10.80 -17.89 -2.83
CA GLU A 69 11.24 -18.64 -1.64
C GLU A 69 11.01 -17.85 -0.35
N GLN A 70 11.32 -16.55 -0.33
CA GLN A 70 11.09 -15.73 0.86
C GLN A 70 9.60 -15.53 1.14
N LEU A 71 8.76 -15.39 0.11
CA LEU A 71 7.32 -15.33 0.29
C LEU A 71 6.77 -16.62 0.91
N ASP A 72 7.27 -17.77 0.48
CA ASP A 72 6.86 -19.07 1.05
C ASP A 72 7.27 -19.16 2.53
N ARG A 73 8.50 -18.73 2.88
CA ARG A 73 8.97 -18.64 4.27
C ARG A 73 8.18 -17.67 5.13
N LEU A 74 7.84 -16.50 4.60
CA LEU A 74 7.00 -15.51 5.30
C LEU A 74 5.62 -16.11 5.62
N LYS A 75 5.06 -16.89 4.67
CA LYS A 75 3.79 -17.58 4.88
C LYS A 75 3.89 -18.65 5.96
N GLU A 76 4.95 -19.44 5.96
CA GLU A 76 5.25 -20.43 7.01
C GLU A 76 5.46 -19.78 8.39
N ALA A 77 6.04 -18.58 8.43
CA ALA A 77 6.22 -17.80 9.65
C ALA A 77 4.94 -17.11 10.15
N GLY A 78 3.81 -17.27 9.44
CA GLY A 78 2.51 -16.71 9.83
C GLY A 78 2.26 -15.27 9.37
N VAL A 79 3.10 -14.73 8.48
CA VAL A 79 2.81 -13.46 7.80
C VAL A 79 1.70 -13.70 6.79
N ILE A 80 0.61 -12.96 6.92
CA ILE A 80 -0.57 -13.12 6.07
C ILE A 80 -0.86 -11.90 5.20
N SER A 81 -0.15 -10.78 5.41
CA SER A 81 -0.45 -9.51 4.74
C SER A 81 0.79 -8.82 4.24
N MET A 82 0.68 -8.23 3.05
CA MET A 82 1.77 -7.57 2.34
C MET A 82 1.41 -6.13 2.05
N ALA A 83 2.28 -5.21 2.46
CA ALA A 83 2.20 -3.82 2.06
C ALA A 83 2.71 -3.70 0.62
N LEU A 84 1.95 -3.02 -0.23
CA LEU A 84 2.32 -2.77 -1.62
C LEU A 84 2.18 -1.29 -1.94
N TYR A 85 3.20 -0.65 -2.47
CA TYR A 85 3.17 0.77 -2.78
C TYR A 85 2.58 1.04 -4.16
N GLU A 86 2.32 2.31 -4.45
CA GLU A 86 2.30 2.79 -5.83
C GLU A 86 3.62 2.44 -6.51
N SER A 87 3.53 1.80 -7.68
CA SER A 87 4.71 1.40 -8.43
C SER A 87 5.43 2.62 -8.99
N THR A 88 6.70 2.45 -9.30
CA THR A 88 7.48 3.39 -10.11
C THR A 88 8.22 2.61 -11.20
N LEU A 89 8.76 3.27 -12.22
CA LEU A 89 9.58 2.53 -13.19
C LEU A 89 10.81 1.89 -12.51
N ASP A 90 11.35 2.50 -11.45
CA ASP A 90 12.41 1.89 -10.65
C ASP A 90 11.96 0.58 -10.00
N GLU A 91 10.76 0.56 -9.39
CA GLU A 91 10.20 -0.64 -8.80
C GLU A 91 9.93 -1.73 -9.84
N LEU A 92 9.41 -1.36 -11.02
CA LEU A 92 9.18 -2.28 -12.13
C LEU A 92 10.48 -2.85 -12.73
N VAL A 93 11.59 -2.11 -12.65
CA VAL A 93 12.93 -2.62 -12.98
C VAL A 93 13.39 -3.64 -11.93
N LYS A 94 13.23 -3.33 -10.64
CA LYS A 94 13.60 -4.23 -9.54
C LYS A 94 12.82 -5.55 -9.59
N SER A 95 11.53 -5.49 -9.92
CA SER A 95 10.66 -6.66 -10.10
C SER A 95 10.78 -7.33 -11.48
N ARG A 96 11.75 -6.93 -12.30
CA ARG A 96 12.06 -7.52 -13.62
C ARG A 96 10.87 -7.53 -14.59
N ARG A 97 10.00 -6.53 -14.51
CA ARG A 97 8.91 -6.31 -15.50
C ARG A 97 9.42 -5.58 -16.73
N ILE A 98 10.29 -4.60 -16.50
CA ILE A 98 10.81 -3.73 -17.55
C ILE A 98 12.32 -3.54 -17.43
N ALA A 99 12.96 -3.17 -18.54
CA ALA A 99 14.26 -2.50 -18.54
C ALA A 99 14.06 -1.03 -18.95
N VAL A 100 14.80 -0.15 -18.31
CA VAL A 100 14.76 1.30 -18.56
C VAL A 100 16.13 1.76 -19.03
N TYR A 101 16.15 2.46 -20.15
CA TYR A 101 17.34 3.01 -20.79
C TYR A 101 17.23 4.54 -20.90
N ASP A 102 18.36 5.22 -20.80
CA ASP A 102 18.48 6.61 -21.27
C ASP A 102 18.75 6.67 -22.78
N GLY A 103 18.77 7.87 -23.35
CA GLY A 103 18.99 8.08 -24.77
C GLY A 103 20.34 7.55 -25.29
N GLN A 104 21.40 7.61 -24.48
CA GLN A 104 22.69 7.07 -24.89
C GLN A 104 22.64 5.55 -24.95
N GLN A 105 22.12 4.91 -23.91
CA GLN A 105 21.95 3.46 -23.85
C GLN A 105 21.04 2.94 -24.97
N ALA A 106 19.95 3.63 -25.27
CA ALA A 106 19.06 3.28 -26.36
C ALA A 106 19.78 3.40 -27.72
N ALA A 107 20.53 4.47 -27.94
CA ALA A 107 21.31 4.67 -29.16
C ALA A 107 22.39 3.58 -29.34
N ASP A 108 23.07 3.19 -28.25
CA ASP A 108 24.05 2.11 -28.25
C ASP A 108 23.40 0.76 -28.60
N LEU A 109 22.17 0.52 -28.13
CA LEU A 109 21.41 -0.70 -28.42
C LEU A 109 20.96 -0.78 -29.89
N THR A 110 20.56 0.36 -30.48
CA THR A 110 20.05 0.42 -31.86
C THR A 110 21.13 0.74 -32.89
N GLY A 111 22.37 1.01 -32.46
CA GLY A 111 23.47 1.44 -33.36
C GLY A 111 23.20 2.80 -34.00
N THR A 112 22.45 3.68 -33.33
CA THR A 112 22.10 5.02 -33.80
C THR A 112 22.91 6.09 -33.06
N THR A 113 22.70 7.36 -33.39
CA THR A 113 23.31 8.50 -32.69
C THR A 113 22.26 9.21 -31.84
N ILE A 114 22.69 9.79 -30.72
CA ILE A 114 21.82 10.61 -29.87
C ILE A 114 21.47 11.93 -30.57
N SER A 115 20.21 12.33 -30.50
CA SER A 115 19.83 13.69 -30.88
C SER A 115 20.26 14.66 -29.78
N PRO A 116 20.98 15.75 -30.09
CA PRO A 116 21.42 16.72 -29.08
C PRO A 116 20.30 17.39 -28.29
N ASN A 117 19.06 17.33 -28.78
CA ASN A 117 17.89 17.94 -28.15
C ASN A 117 16.94 16.90 -27.52
N GLU A 118 17.36 15.63 -27.40
CA GLU A 118 16.55 14.56 -26.83
C GLU A 118 17.17 14.06 -25.53
N ASN A 119 16.39 14.14 -24.45
CA ASN A 119 16.71 13.51 -23.17
C ASN A 119 15.49 12.69 -22.73
N PHE A 120 15.24 11.62 -23.48
CA PHE A 120 14.08 10.76 -23.33
C PHE A 120 14.42 9.47 -22.59
N THR A 121 13.38 8.84 -22.05
CA THR A 121 13.46 7.55 -21.36
C THR A 121 12.90 6.48 -22.27
N TYR A 122 13.59 5.36 -22.38
CA TYR A 122 13.20 4.23 -23.21
C TYR A 122 12.90 3.03 -22.32
N ILE A 123 11.79 2.36 -22.57
CA ILE A 123 11.29 1.24 -21.77
C ILE A 123 11.18 0.03 -22.67
N ALA A 124 11.75 -1.09 -22.25
CA ALA A 124 11.54 -2.39 -22.88
C ALA A 124 10.82 -3.33 -21.90
N PHE A 125 9.74 -3.96 -22.35
CA PHE A 125 9.07 -5.00 -21.55
C PHE A 125 9.82 -6.33 -21.66
N LEU A 126 10.11 -6.95 -20.52
CA LEU A 126 10.96 -8.15 -20.44
C LEU A 126 10.22 -9.45 -20.75
N ASN A 127 8.89 -9.45 -20.71
CA ASN A 127 8.04 -10.59 -21.03
C ASN A 127 6.66 -10.13 -21.50
N GLU A 128 5.92 -11.05 -22.14
CA GLU A 128 4.58 -10.80 -22.68
C GLU A 128 3.58 -10.34 -21.62
N ALA A 129 3.60 -10.94 -20.42
CA ALA A 129 2.71 -10.54 -19.33
C ALA A 129 2.95 -9.08 -18.91
N SER A 130 4.21 -8.64 -18.91
CA SER A 130 4.57 -7.25 -18.62
C SER A 130 4.10 -6.33 -19.75
N ALA A 131 4.25 -6.74 -21.01
CA ALA A 131 3.76 -5.97 -22.15
C ALA A 131 2.22 -5.85 -22.15
N SER A 132 1.49 -6.91 -21.79
CA SER A 132 0.01 -6.87 -21.79
C SER A 132 -0.57 -6.13 -20.58
N THR A 133 0.06 -6.25 -19.41
CA THR A 133 -0.54 -5.80 -18.15
C THR A 133 0.10 -4.52 -17.61
N ILE A 134 1.40 -4.33 -17.79
CA ILE A 134 2.14 -3.17 -17.26
C ILE A 134 2.18 -2.01 -18.26
N LYS A 135 2.24 -2.30 -19.57
CA LYS A 135 2.23 -1.25 -20.60
C LYS A 135 1.03 -0.30 -20.47
N PRO A 136 -0.23 -0.77 -20.31
CA PRO A 136 -1.37 0.13 -20.18
C PRO A 136 -1.28 1.02 -18.93
N VAL A 137 -0.73 0.50 -17.82
CA VAL A 137 -0.54 1.27 -16.57
C VAL A 137 0.45 2.42 -16.79
N ILE A 138 1.55 2.15 -17.49
CA ILE A 138 2.55 3.18 -17.84
C ILE A 138 1.92 4.19 -18.81
N GLU A 139 1.26 3.72 -19.87
CA GLU A 139 0.64 4.60 -20.87
C GLU A 139 -0.41 5.53 -20.26
N GLU A 140 -1.31 5.00 -19.44
CA GLU A 140 -2.33 5.77 -18.74
C GLU A 140 -1.70 6.79 -17.79
N THR A 141 -0.71 6.39 -16.99
CA THR A 141 -0.06 7.28 -16.02
C THR A 141 0.66 8.44 -16.69
N PHE A 142 1.52 8.15 -17.67
CA PHE A 142 2.32 9.20 -18.32
C PHE A 142 1.46 10.11 -19.20
N THR A 143 0.39 9.58 -19.81
CA THR A 143 -0.61 10.40 -20.53
C THR A 143 -1.36 11.32 -19.57
N ARG A 144 -1.82 10.81 -18.42
CA ARG A 144 -2.55 11.60 -17.40
C ARG A 144 -1.73 12.77 -16.88
N ILE A 145 -0.42 12.60 -16.69
CA ILE A 145 0.48 13.66 -16.21
C ILE A 145 1.07 14.52 -17.36
N GLY A 146 0.59 14.34 -18.59
CA GLY A 146 0.95 15.19 -19.73
C GLY A 146 2.34 14.95 -20.32
N ILE A 147 2.91 13.75 -20.14
CA ILE A 147 4.19 13.36 -20.72
C ILE A 147 3.92 12.56 -22.01
N PRO A 148 4.36 13.04 -23.19
CA PRO A 148 4.16 12.32 -24.44
C PRO A 148 4.82 10.94 -24.45
N ILE A 149 4.15 9.99 -25.10
CA ILE A 149 4.55 8.60 -25.21
C ILE A 149 4.58 8.20 -26.68
N ARG A 150 5.61 7.48 -27.10
CA ARG A 150 5.73 6.92 -28.45
C ARG A 150 6.07 5.43 -28.38
N PRO A 151 5.60 4.60 -29.33
CA PRO A 151 6.04 3.21 -29.40
C PRO A 151 7.53 3.14 -29.73
N TRP A 152 8.22 2.18 -29.12
CA TRP A 152 9.61 1.84 -29.39
C TRP A 152 9.71 0.35 -29.67
N SER A 153 10.38 -0.03 -30.75
CA SER A 153 10.59 -1.43 -31.09
C SER A 153 12.07 -1.71 -31.24
N THR A 154 12.50 -2.84 -30.69
CA THR A 154 13.87 -3.36 -30.84
C THR A 154 13.78 -4.87 -30.97
N ASP A 155 14.76 -5.49 -31.62
CA ASP A 155 14.82 -6.96 -31.77
C ASP A 155 14.96 -7.70 -30.42
N ARG A 156 15.26 -6.99 -29.32
CA ARG A 156 15.49 -7.53 -27.98
C ARG A 156 14.34 -7.28 -27.00
N ALA A 157 13.25 -6.64 -27.45
CA ALA A 157 12.10 -6.32 -26.61
C ALA A 157 10.82 -6.79 -27.30
N VAL A 158 9.88 -7.35 -26.53
CA VAL A 158 8.56 -7.76 -27.02
C VAL A 158 7.76 -6.54 -27.50
N ASP A 159 7.83 -5.47 -26.71
CA ASP A 159 7.18 -4.19 -26.95
C ASP A 159 7.97 -3.14 -26.16
N GLY A 160 7.89 -1.87 -26.54
CA GLY A 160 8.64 -0.81 -25.90
C GLY A 160 7.98 0.55 -26.02
N LEU A 161 8.38 1.46 -25.14
CA LEU A 161 7.88 2.83 -25.08
C LEU A 161 9.04 3.82 -25.03
N ILE A 162 8.82 5.00 -25.61
CA ILE A 162 9.61 6.20 -25.41
C ILE A 162 8.76 7.17 -24.61
N LEU A 163 9.29 7.65 -23.48
CA LEU A 163 8.70 8.72 -22.71
C LEU A 163 9.50 10.00 -22.98
N GLU A 164 8.82 11.07 -23.35
CA GLU A 164 9.44 12.36 -23.64
C GLU A 164 9.82 13.14 -22.36
N THR A 165 10.60 12.49 -21.50
CA THR A 165 11.11 13.06 -20.25
C THR A 165 12.42 12.38 -19.84
N PRO A 166 13.32 13.06 -19.12
CA PRO A 166 14.57 12.48 -18.65
C PRO A 166 14.35 11.30 -17.70
N ARG A 167 15.24 10.31 -17.75
CA ARG A 167 15.18 9.11 -16.90
C ARG A 167 15.02 9.45 -15.41
N SER A 168 15.76 10.44 -14.93
CA SER A 168 15.70 10.89 -13.53
C SER A 168 14.30 11.39 -13.11
N ASN A 169 13.51 11.93 -14.03
CA ASN A 169 12.14 12.35 -13.78
C ASN A 169 11.15 11.21 -13.99
N ALA A 170 11.37 10.34 -14.98
CA ALA A 170 10.48 9.22 -15.28
C ALA A 170 10.44 8.17 -14.16
N VAL A 171 11.61 7.80 -13.61
CA VAL A 171 11.72 6.65 -12.70
C VAL A 171 11.09 6.84 -11.33
N ILE A 172 10.75 8.07 -10.97
CA ILE A 172 10.15 8.41 -9.68
C ILE A 172 8.64 8.68 -9.75
N LYS A 173 8.03 8.64 -10.95
CA LYS A 173 6.59 8.89 -11.08
C LYS A 173 5.79 7.71 -10.51
N PRO A 174 4.93 7.95 -9.50
CA PRO A 174 4.07 6.90 -8.98
C PRO A 174 2.97 6.57 -9.99
N MET A 175 2.64 5.29 -10.05
CA MET A 175 1.56 4.72 -10.85
C MET A 175 0.77 3.71 -10.02
N LEU A 176 -0.24 3.09 -10.64
CA LEU A 176 -0.97 2.00 -10.00
C LEU A 176 0.01 0.92 -9.49
N SER A 177 -0.28 0.37 -8.31
CA SER A 177 0.45 -0.79 -7.77
C SER A 177 0.51 -1.92 -8.79
N ASP A 178 1.65 -2.61 -8.89
CA ASP A 178 1.92 -3.60 -9.95
C ASP A 178 0.85 -4.71 -9.96
N PRO A 179 -0.04 -4.77 -10.98
CA PRO A 179 -1.11 -5.74 -11.04
C PRO A 179 -0.63 -7.19 -11.02
N LEU A 180 0.52 -7.48 -11.66
CA LEU A 180 1.10 -8.82 -11.68
C LEU A 180 1.59 -9.23 -10.29
N THR A 181 2.09 -8.25 -9.52
CA THR A 181 2.48 -8.48 -8.12
C THR A 181 1.25 -8.71 -7.23
N ILE A 182 0.17 -7.95 -7.42
CA ILE A 182 -1.09 -8.16 -6.68
C ILE A 182 -1.62 -9.57 -6.92
N GLU A 183 -1.72 -9.99 -8.18
CA GLU A 183 -2.18 -11.33 -8.54
C GLU A 183 -1.28 -12.43 -7.94
N MET A 184 0.04 -12.26 -8.03
CA MET A 184 1.01 -13.22 -7.49
C MET A 184 0.89 -13.35 -5.96
N LEU A 185 0.81 -12.23 -5.24
CA LEU A 185 0.69 -12.23 -3.78
C LEU A 185 -0.65 -12.81 -3.33
N LYS A 186 -1.76 -12.45 -4.00
CA LYS A 186 -3.08 -13.06 -3.75
C LYS A 186 -3.05 -14.56 -4.06
N GLY A 187 -2.40 -14.98 -5.14
CA GLY A 187 -2.21 -16.38 -5.50
C GLY A 187 -1.45 -17.19 -4.45
N LYS A 188 -0.53 -16.56 -3.72
CA LYS A 188 0.16 -17.11 -2.55
C LYS A 188 -0.63 -16.98 -1.23
N GLY A 189 -1.84 -16.41 -1.29
CA GLY A 189 -2.76 -16.29 -0.17
C GLY A 189 -2.44 -15.14 0.80
N PHE A 190 -1.73 -14.11 0.35
CA PHE A 190 -1.54 -12.88 1.12
C PHE A 190 -2.73 -11.93 0.96
N ASN A 191 -3.11 -11.23 2.03
CA ASN A 191 -3.92 -10.03 1.89
C ASN A 191 -3.04 -8.89 1.41
N ILE A 192 -3.59 -8.03 0.57
CA ILE A 192 -2.89 -6.86 0.06
C ILE A 192 -3.30 -5.64 0.86
N VAL A 193 -2.32 -4.86 1.27
CA VAL A 193 -2.50 -3.59 1.96
C VAL A 193 -1.81 -2.49 1.12
N PRO A 194 -2.53 -1.88 0.15
CA PRO A 194 -1.95 -0.84 -0.67
C PRO A 194 -1.53 0.38 0.15
N ARG A 195 -0.40 0.98 -0.20
CA ARG A 195 0.11 2.24 0.34
C ARG A 195 0.04 3.32 -0.73
N LEU A 196 -0.81 4.31 -0.49
CA LEU A 196 -1.00 5.45 -1.39
C LEU A 196 -0.26 6.66 -0.86
N SER A 197 0.54 7.31 -1.71
CA SER A 197 1.24 8.56 -1.40
C SER A 197 0.42 9.79 -1.79
N ASP A 198 0.80 10.98 -1.29
CA ASP A 198 0.25 12.29 -1.71
C ASP A 198 1.21 13.04 -2.66
N SER A 199 2.00 12.31 -3.46
CA SER A 199 3.10 12.87 -4.25
C SER A 199 2.69 13.47 -5.61
N LEU A 200 1.49 13.19 -6.08
CA LEU A 200 0.91 13.76 -7.29
C LEU A 200 -0.39 14.51 -6.93
N PRO A 201 -0.72 15.61 -7.65
CA PRO A 201 -1.95 16.35 -7.43
C PRO A 201 -3.18 15.44 -7.42
N TYR A 202 -4.14 15.73 -6.54
CA TYR A 202 -5.36 14.95 -6.43
C TYR A 202 -6.13 14.94 -7.75
N ASN A 203 -6.59 13.75 -8.15
CA ASN A 203 -7.45 13.56 -9.31
C ASN A 203 -8.58 12.58 -8.92
N ALA A 204 -9.81 13.10 -8.83
CA ALA A 204 -10.97 12.35 -8.36
C ALA A 204 -11.29 11.14 -9.24
N ALA A 205 -11.24 11.29 -10.57
CA ALA A 205 -11.54 10.20 -11.51
C ALA A 205 -10.49 9.09 -11.43
N TYR A 206 -9.21 9.45 -11.30
CA TYR A 206 -8.14 8.47 -11.09
C TYR A 206 -8.29 7.77 -9.74
N MET A 207 -8.63 8.50 -8.68
CA MET A 207 -8.84 7.89 -7.37
C MET A 207 -10.04 6.95 -7.34
N GLU A 208 -11.14 7.29 -8.00
CA GLU A 208 -12.28 6.40 -8.16
C GLU A 208 -11.90 5.11 -8.89
N TYR A 209 -11.10 5.22 -9.96
CA TYR A 209 -10.53 4.06 -10.66
C TYR A 209 -9.64 3.20 -9.74
N VAL A 210 -8.72 3.81 -9.00
CA VAL A 210 -7.82 3.10 -8.06
C VAL A 210 -8.62 2.38 -6.97
N MET A 211 -9.63 3.04 -6.39
CA MET A 211 -10.49 2.44 -5.36
C MET A 211 -11.33 1.30 -5.92
N GLY A 212 -11.88 1.45 -7.14
CA GLY A 212 -12.59 0.39 -7.84
C GLY A 212 -11.70 -0.82 -8.11
N TYR A 213 -10.49 -0.58 -8.62
CA TYR A 213 -9.50 -1.62 -8.85
C TYR A 213 -9.15 -2.39 -7.57
N PHE A 214 -8.92 -1.70 -6.44
CA PHE A 214 -8.66 -2.34 -5.17
C PHE A 214 -9.87 -3.11 -4.61
N ALA A 215 -11.09 -2.59 -4.77
CA ALA A 215 -12.31 -3.28 -4.38
C ALA A 215 -12.50 -4.58 -5.18
N GLU A 216 -12.26 -4.57 -6.49
CA GLU A 216 -12.28 -5.76 -7.36
C GLU A 216 -11.23 -6.81 -6.94
N HIS A 217 -10.15 -6.38 -6.29
CA HIS A 217 -9.08 -7.23 -5.78
C HIS A 217 -9.21 -7.55 -4.28
N ASP A 218 -10.39 -7.43 -3.68
CA ASP A 218 -10.69 -7.78 -2.28
C ASP A 218 -9.79 -7.06 -1.26
N VAL A 219 -9.28 -5.88 -1.60
CA VAL A 219 -8.50 -5.06 -0.68
C VAL A 219 -9.43 -4.49 0.39
N ARG A 220 -9.13 -4.78 1.66
CA ARG A 220 -9.92 -4.31 2.81
C ARG A 220 -9.33 -3.08 3.49
N TRP A 221 -8.01 -2.92 3.41
CA TRP A 221 -7.27 -1.88 4.12
C TRP A 221 -6.35 -1.17 3.16
N ILE A 222 -6.38 0.16 3.20
CA ILE A 222 -5.47 1.03 2.45
C ILE A 222 -4.74 1.89 3.49
N LEU A 223 -3.43 1.99 3.34
CA LEU A 223 -2.59 2.87 4.13
C LEU A 223 -2.29 4.13 3.32
N PHE A 224 -2.36 5.28 3.97
CA PHE A 224 -1.95 6.56 3.38
C PHE A 224 -0.58 6.95 3.93
N ASP A 225 0.33 7.30 3.03
CA ASP A 225 1.72 7.66 3.33
C ASP A 225 1.89 9.17 3.19
N GLY A 226 2.09 9.88 4.31
CA GLY A 226 2.21 11.34 4.40
C GLY A 226 1.76 11.93 5.75
N ASP A 227 1.98 13.24 5.96
CA ASP A 227 1.50 13.97 7.16
C ASP A 227 -0.05 14.13 7.18
N SER A 228 -0.71 13.85 6.06
CA SER A 228 -2.16 13.89 5.90
C SER A 228 -2.67 12.83 4.92
N ALA A 229 -3.94 12.42 5.05
CA ALA A 229 -4.58 11.56 4.06
C ALA A 229 -4.59 12.23 2.68
N ARG A 230 -4.48 11.44 1.60
CA ARG A 230 -4.44 11.96 0.23
C ARG A 230 -5.68 12.82 -0.08
N GLY A 231 -5.47 14.04 -0.59
CA GLY A 231 -6.52 15.02 -0.85
C GLY A 231 -6.98 15.85 0.36
N PHE A 232 -6.49 15.60 1.58
CA PHE A 232 -6.81 16.40 2.76
C PHE A 232 -6.15 17.80 2.72
N SER A 233 -4.91 17.85 2.23
CA SER A 233 -4.13 19.08 2.00
C SER A 233 -4.79 19.97 0.95
N ASP A 234 -5.23 19.39 -0.17
CA ASP A 234 -5.92 20.08 -1.26
C ASP A 234 -7.33 20.58 -0.85
N GLN A 235 -8.00 19.91 0.09
CA GLN A 235 -9.33 20.28 0.61
C GLN A 235 -9.30 21.32 1.75
N ALA A 236 -8.12 21.66 2.29
CA ALA A 236 -7.99 22.66 3.34
C ALA A 236 -8.42 24.07 2.86
N GLU A 237 -8.29 24.35 1.56
CA GLU A 237 -8.82 25.58 0.95
C GLU A 237 -10.31 25.48 0.55
N GLU A 238 -10.85 24.28 0.33
CA GLU A 238 -12.21 24.08 -0.21
C GLU A 238 -13.30 23.59 0.77
N LYS A 239 -13.01 23.39 2.07
CA LYS A 239 -14.02 23.02 3.09
C LYS A 239 -14.94 21.85 2.69
N SER A 240 -14.40 20.80 2.07
CA SER A 240 -15.19 19.61 1.75
C SER A 240 -14.42 18.37 2.17
N SER A 241 -14.67 17.90 3.40
CA SER A 241 -14.10 16.65 3.92
C SER A 241 -14.93 15.45 3.48
N ILE A 242 -14.35 14.52 2.72
CA ILE A 242 -14.93 13.19 2.51
C ILE A 242 -14.22 12.20 3.44
N ILE A 243 -14.90 11.85 4.53
CA ILE A 243 -14.61 10.67 5.34
C ILE A 243 -15.54 9.58 4.78
N LEU A 244 -14.98 8.53 4.19
CA LEU A 244 -15.80 7.37 3.83
C LEU A 244 -16.26 6.66 5.11
N PRO A 245 -17.56 6.37 5.27
CA PRO A 245 -18.08 5.62 6.41
C PRO A 245 -17.76 4.14 6.26
N GLY A 246 -17.76 3.44 7.39
CA GLY A 246 -17.21 2.10 7.53
C GLY A 246 -17.94 0.97 6.80
N CYS A 247 -17.28 -0.18 6.86
CA CYS A 247 -17.87 -1.51 6.84
C CYS A 247 -17.49 -2.21 8.15
#